data_AF-A0A3D1AF41-F1
#
_entry.id   AF-A0A3D1AF41-F1
#
_cell.length_a   1.000
_cell.length_b   1.000
_cell.length_c   1.000
_cell.angle_alpha   90.00
_cell.angle_beta   90.00
_cell.angle_gamma   90.00
#
_symmetry.space_group_name_H-M   'P 1'
#
loop_
_entity.id
_entity.type
_entity.pdbx_description
1 polymer ?
#
loop_
_entity_poly.entity_id
_entity_poly.type
_entity_poly.pdbx_seq_one_letter_code
_entity_poly.pdbx_strand_id
1 'polypeptide(L)'
;MKETKKVFRSRISILIIGFILATYIWTCIPIFQHKEYTGLFVLGPTLVFIIIILAGVHYEILGDKLYIKIWFIPNGSANIKDIVSVKRSYNLLSSPASSLKRLHIGFVNKKIGWLISPVREQEFFAALQSVNPNIKVDIPEKKGKWHIWDWDI
;
A
#
# COMPACT_ATOMS: atom_id res chain seq x y z
N MET A 1 0.98 -19.37 24.48
CA MET A 1 2.03 -18.72 23.64
C MET A 1 1.48 -17.39 23.15
N LYS A 2 2.13 -16.27 23.43
CA LYS A 2 1.67 -14.94 22.96
C LYS A 2 1.91 -14.87 21.44
N GLU A 3 0.85 -14.87 20.64
CA GLU A 3 0.98 -14.59 19.21
C GLU A 3 1.58 -13.20 19.04
N THR A 4 2.79 -13.12 18.47
CA THR A 4 3.47 -11.85 18.25
C THR A 4 2.77 -11.11 17.10
N LYS A 5 1.87 -10.19 17.45
CA LYS A 5 1.21 -9.30 16.50
C LYS A 5 2.21 -8.26 15.96
N LYS A 6 2.52 -8.31 14.67
CA LYS A 6 3.32 -7.27 13.98
C LYS A 6 2.45 -6.47 13.03
N VAL A 7 2.49 -5.14 13.12
CA VAL A 7 1.69 -4.23 12.28
C VAL A 7 2.61 -3.45 11.34
N PHE A 8 2.31 -3.49 10.05
CA PHE A 8 3.03 -2.79 9.01
C PHE A 8 2.09 -1.81 8.31
N ARG A 9 2.47 -0.52 8.23
CA ARG A 9 1.68 0.48 7.50
C ARG A 9 1.91 0.36 5.99
N SER A 10 0.91 0.78 5.21
CA SER A 10 1.03 0.92 3.76
C SER A 10 1.87 2.15 3.41
N ARG A 11 2.69 2.06 2.35
CA ARG A 11 3.40 3.22 1.81
C ARG A 11 2.42 4.15 1.15
N ILE A 12 2.55 5.42 1.48
CA ILE A 12 1.91 6.51 0.77
C ILE A 12 2.95 7.07 -0.19
N SER A 13 2.72 6.90 -1.49
CA SER A 13 3.59 7.45 -2.51
C SER A 13 3.35 8.96 -2.61
N ILE A 14 4.43 9.73 -2.46
CA ILE A 14 4.43 11.18 -2.68
C ILE A 14 3.94 11.52 -4.09
N LEU A 15 4.17 10.64 -5.09
CA LEU A 15 3.64 10.85 -6.43
C LEU A 15 2.11 10.82 -6.47
N ILE A 16 1.47 9.91 -5.72
CA ILE A 16 0.00 9.82 -5.65
C ILE A 16 -0.55 11.05 -4.93
N ILE A 17 0.07 11.48 -3.82
CA ILE A 17 -0.32 12.72 -3.15
C ILE A 17 -0.16 13.91 -4.09
N GLY A 18 0.99 14.04 -4.76
CA GLY A 18 1.28 15.13 -5.69
C GLY A 18 0.28 15.19 -6.85
N PHE A 19 -0.10 14.04 -7.40
CA PHE A 19 -1.11 13.96 -8.45
C PHE A 19 -2.50 14.37 -7.96
N ILE A 20 -2.91 13.92 -6.76
CA ILE A 20 -4.17 14.35 -6.14
C ILE A 20 -4.16 15.86 -5.86
N LEU A 21 -3.06 16.40 -5.32
CA LEU A 21 -2.94 17.83 -5.08
C LEU A 21 -3.00 18.63 -6.38
N ALA A 22 -2.35 18.15 -7.46
CA ALA A 22 -2.39 18.80 -8.75
C ALA A 22 -3.80 18.88 -9.33
N THR A 23 -4.58 17.79 -9.26
CA THR A 23 -5.98 17.80 -9.72
C THR A 23 -6.85 18.72 -8.87
N TYR A 24 -6.60 18.80 -7.57
CA TYR A 24 -7.31 19.74 -6.67
C TYR A 24 -6.95 21.20 -6.93
N ILE A 25 -5.68 21.51 -7.19
CA ILE A 25 -5.25 22.87 -7.54
C ILE A 25 -5.93 23.28 -8.85
N TRP A 26 -6.00 22.38 -9.83
CA TRP A 26 -6.66 22.63 -11.10
C TRP A 26 -8.16 22.94 -10.94
N THR A 27 -8.88 22.20 -10.10
CA THR A 27 -10.31 22.45 -9.85
C THR A 27 -10.57 23.71 -9.04
N CYS A 28 -9.61 24.19 -8.26
CA CYS A 28 -9.72 25.45 -7.52
C CYS A 28 -9.65 26.70 -8.40
N ILE A 29 -8.98 26.65 -9.55
CA ILE A 29 -8.81 27.82 -10.46
C ILE A 29 -10.15 28.49 -10.82
N PRO A 30 -11.16 27.78 -11.38
CA PRO A 30 -12.43 28.40 -11.74
C PRO A 30 -13.23 28.89 -10.52
N ILE A 31 -13.09 28.23 -9.37
CA ILE A 31 -13.78 28.63 -8.13
C ILE A 31 -13.35 30.02 -7.68
N PHE A 32 -12.05 30.32 -7.75
CA PHE A 32 -11.53 31.65 -7.43
C PHE A 32 -11.88 32.69 -8.50
N GLN A 33 -11.93 32.30 -9.78
CA GLN A 33 -12.30 33.20 -10.88
C GLN A 33 -13.77 33.65 -10.80
N HIS A 34 -14.68 32.73 -10.46
CA HIS A 34 -16.12 33.01 -10.37
C HIS A 34 -16.59 33.42 -8.95
N LYS A 35 -15.68 33.44 -7.97
CA LYS A 35 -15.96 33.74 -6.54
C LYS A 35 -17.03 32.82 -5.91
N GLU A 36 -17.18 31.61 -6.44
CA GLU A 36 -18.16 30.62 -5.97
C GLU A 36 -17.59 29.76 -4.84
N TYR A 37 -17.34 30.36 -3.68
CA TYR A 37 -16.70 29.69 -2.55
C TYR A 37 -17.49 28.49 -1.99
N THR A 38 -18.76 28.32 -2.37
CA THR A 38 -19.58 27.14 -2.06
C THR A 38 -18.91 25.83 -2.52
N GLY A 39 -18.19 25.84 -3.64
CA GLY A 39 -17.46 24.67 -4.14
C GLY A 39 -16.33 24.21 -3.21
N LEU A 40 -15.75 25.14 -2.43
CA LEU A 40 -14.69 24.84 -1.49
C LEU A 40 -15.18 24.00 -0.30
N PHE A 41 -16.44 24.18 0.11
CA PHE A 41 -17.06 23.39 1.17
C PHE A 41 -17.30 21.93 0.77
N VAL A 42 -17.36 21.62 -0.52
CA VAL A 42 -17.47 20.26 -1.04
C VAL A 42 -16.07 19.65 -1.25
N LEU A 43 -15.14 20.44 -1.79
CA LEU A 43 -13.77 20.00 -2.09
C LEU A 43 -12.92 19.73 -0.84
N GLY A 44 -13.02 20.59 0.19
CA GLY A 44 -12.24 20.42 1.41
C GLY A 44 -12.46 19.05 2.08
N PRO A 45 -13.72 18.69 2.42
CA PRO A 45 -14.04 17.40 3.03
C PRO A 45 -13.68 16.20 2.15
N THR A 46 -13.85 16.30 0.83
CA THR A 46 -13.50 15.21 -0.08
C THR A 46 -12.00 14.94 -0.12
N LEU A 47 -11.16 15.98 -0.09
CA LEU A 47 -9.71 15.82 0.01
C LEU A 47 -9.30 15.15 1.32
N VAL A 48 -9.86 15.64 2.43
CA VAL A 48 -9.63 15.06 3.76
C VAL A 48 -10.06 13.60 3.81
N PHE A 49 -11.22 13.27 3.25
CA PHE A 49 -11.73 11.90 3.18
C PHE A 49 -10.81 10.96 2.39
N ILE A 50 -10.30 11.42 1.24
CA ILE A 50 -9.34 10.65 0.44
C ILE A 50 -8.06 10.38 1.23
N ILE A 51 -7.51 11.41 1.89
CA ILE A 51 -6.30 11.27 2.72
C ILE A 51 -6.53 10.30 3.88
N ILE A 52 -7.69 10.38 4.54
CA ILE A 52 -8.08 9.47 5.63
C ILE A 52 -8.11 8.02 5.13
N ILE A 53 -8.71 7.74 3.97
CA ILE A 53 -8.76 6.39 3.41
C ILE A 53 -7.35 5.87 3.12
N LEU A 54 -6.51 6.69 2.47
CA LEU A 54 -5.15 6.31 2.12
C LEU A 54 -4.28 6.04 3.36
N ALA A 55 -4.43 6.84 4.41
CA ALA A 55 -3.71 6.67 5.68
C ALA A 55 -4.18 5.45 6.49
N GLY A 56 -5.37 4.92 6.20
CA GLY A 56 -6.00 3.82 6.93
C GLY A 56 -5.48 2.42 6.62
N VAL A 57 -4.78 2.26 5.50
CA VAL A 57 -4.37 0.93 5.01
C VAL A 57 -3.17 0.42 5.81
N HIS A 58 -3.36 -0.69 6.51
CA HIS A 58 -2.32 -1.37 7.27
C HIS A 58 -2.45 -2.88 7.17
N TYR A 59 -1.33 -3.55 7.39
CA TYR A 59 -1.15 -4.98 7.29
C TYR A 59 -0.79 -5.53 8.66
N GLU A 60 -1.50 -6.54 9.13
CA GLU A 60 -1.20 -7.19 10.40
C GLU A 60 -0.77 -8.63 10.15
N ILE A 61 0.39 -9.01 10.67
CA ILE A 61 0.83 -10.41 10.74
C ILE A 61 0.54 -10.89 12.15
N LEU A 62 -0.32 -11.91 12.25
CA LEU A 62 -0.71 -12.54 13.51
C LEU A 62 -0.43 -14.04 13.40
N GLY A 63 0.67 -14.48 14.01
CA GLY A 63 1.13 -15.87 13.91
C GLY A 63 1.33 -16.29 12.45
N ASP A 64 0.51 -17.24 12.01
CA ASP A 64 0.54 -17.82 10.66
C ASP A 64 -0.36 -17.09 9.65
N LYS A 65 -1.07 -16.02 10.05
CA LYS A 65 -2.04 -15.32 9.20
C LYS A 65 -1.61 -13.88 8.89
N LEU A 66 -1.77 -13.50 7.63
CA LEU A 66 -1.64 -12.14 7.12
C LEU A 66 -3.04 -11.54 6.97
N TYR A 67 -3.28 -10.42 7.65
CA TYR A 67 -4.50 -9.64 7.57
C TYR A 67 -4.24 -8.31 6.84
N ILE A 68 -5.11 -7.99 5.89
CA ILE A 68 -5.18 -6.69 5.24
C ILE A 68 -6.35 -5.95 5.86
N LYS A 69 -6.08 -4.81 6.51
CA LYS A 69 -7.10 -3.99 7.16
C LYS A 69 -7.05 -2.56 6.62
N ILE A 70 -8.23 -1.97 6.53
CA ILE A 70 -8.41 -0.54 6.26
C ILE A 70 -9.11 0.03 7.49
N TRP A 71 -8.40 0.83 8.29
CA TRP A 71 -8.86 1.34 9.58
C TRP A 71 -9.34 0.24 10.56
N PHE A 72 -10.61 -0.11 10.51
CA PHE A 72 -11.22 -1.12 11.36
C PHE A 72 -11.89 -2.25 10.55
N ILE A 73 -11.90 -2.12 9.22
CA ILE A 73 -12.58 -3.05 8.32
C ILE A 73 -11.56 -4.08 7.82
N PRO A 74 -11.76 -5.38 8.10
CA PRO A 74 -10.94 -6.44 7.53
C PRO A 74 -11.27 -6.56 6.03
N ASN A 75 -10.31 -6.22 5.18
CA ASN A 75 -10.45 -6.32 3.73
C ASN A 75 -10.10 -7.73 3.23
N GLY A 76 -9.24 -8.46 3.95
CA GLY A 76 -8.93 -9.84 3.66
C GLY A 76 -7.99 -10.49 4.67
N SER A 77 -8.08 -11.81 4.81
CA SER A 77 -7.11 -12.62 5.56
C SER A 77 -6.59 -13.78 4.70
N ALA A 78 -5.30 -14.06 4.76
CA ALA A 78 -4.67 -15.19 4.09
C ALA A 78 -3.67 -15.88 5.02
N ASN A 79 -3.48 -17.19 4.83
CA ASN A 79 -2.47 -17.95 5.56
C ASN A 79 -1.11 -17.74 4.90
N ILE A 80 -0.06 -17.51 5.70
CA ILE A 80 1.31 -17.32 5.23
C ILE A 80 1.87 -18.62 4.62
N LYS A 81 1.38 -19.78 5.06
CA LYS A 81 1.74 -21.09 4.48
C LYS A 81 1.24 -21.25 3.04
N ASP A 82 0.17 -20.56 2.68
CA ASP A 82 -0.36 -20.58 1.31
C ASP A 82 0.44 -19.67 0.36
N ILE A 83 1.37 -18.86 0.87
CA ILE A 83 2.19 -17.96 0.07
C ILE A 83 3.31 -18.75 -0.60
N VAL A 84 3.34 -18.72 -1.94
CA VAL A 84 4.35 -19.42 -2.76
C VAL A 84 5.43 -18.48 -3.22
N SER A 85 5.03 -17.28 -3.62
CA SER A 85 5.94 -16.33 -4.25
C SER A 85 5.64 -14.90 -3.86
N VAL A 86 6.69 -14.12 -3.69
CA VAL A 86 6.63 -12.67 -3.54
C VAL A 86 7.45 -12.07 -4.66
N LYS A 87 6.78 -11.32 -5.55
CA LYS A 87 7.40 -10.67 -6.72
C LYS A 87 7.10 -9.17 -6.70
N ARG A 88 7.95 -8.35 -7.30
CA ARG A 88 7.55 -6.96 -7.60
C ARG A 88 6.51 -6.94 -8.72
N SER A 89 5.49 -6.11 -8.57
CA SER A 89 4.47 -5.89 -9.59
C SER A 89 4.19 -4.40 -9.76
N TYR A 90 4.06 -4.01 -11.03
CA TYR A 90 3.68 -2.66 -11.45
C TYR A 90 2.21 -2.59 -11.88
N ASN A 91 1.42 -3.65 -11.64
CA ASN A 91 0.02 -3.67 -12.03
C ASN A 91 -0.82 -2.74 -11.13
N LEU A 92 -1.38 -1.69 -11.73
CA LEU A 92 -2.27 -0.73 -11.06
C LEU A 92 -3.66 -1.31 -10.77
N LEU A 93 -4.09 -2.36 -11.47
CA LEU A 93 -5.50 -2.71 -11.65
C LEU A 93 -6.22 -3.43 -10.49
N SER A 94 -5.55 -3.92 -9.44
CA SER A 94 -6.17 -4.98 -8.60
C SER A 94 -6.15 -4.78 -7.08
N SER A 95 -5.82 -3.60 -6.54
CA SER A 95 -5.91 -3.35 -5.09
C SER A 95 -5.86 -1.86 -4.72
N PRO A 96 -6.60 -1.40 -3.69
CA PRO A 96 -6.45 -0.06 -3.11
C PRO A 96 -5.11 0.02 -2.35
N ALA A 97 -4.05 0.36 -3.06
CA ALA A 97 -2.73 0.58 -2.47
C ALA A 97 -2.29 2.02 -2.72
N SER A 98 -1.88 2.69 -1.64
CA SER A 98 -1.43 4.08 -1.62
C SER A 98 -0.02 4.27 -2.24
N SER A 99 0.56 3.24 -2.86
CA SER A 99 1.87 3.31 -3.53
C SER A 99 1.97 2.44 -4.80
N LEU A 100 2.90 2.83 -5.67
CA LEU A 100 3.22 2.21 -6.97
C LEU A 100 4.20 1.03 -6.85
N LYS A 101 5.06 1.00 -5.81
CA LYS A 101 5.89 -0.17 -5.47
C LYS A 101 5.04 -1.22 -4.77
N ARG A 102 4.36 -2.05 -5.56
CA ARG A 102 3.52 -3.14 -5.07
C ARG A 102 4.30 -4.45 -5.10
N LEU A 103 4.20 -5.21 -4.02
CA LEU A 103 4.61 -6.60 -3.94
C LEU A 103 3.39 -7.45 -4.26
N HIS A 104 3.51 -8.28 -5.27
CA HIS A 104 2.54 -9.31 -5.60
C HIS A 104 2.85 -10.57 -4.81
N ILE A 105 1.95 -10.92 -3.90
CA ILE A 105 1.94 -12.17 -3.15
C ILE A 105 1.12 -13.19 -3.93
N GLY A 106 1.79 -14.19 -4.51
CA GLY A 106 1.14 -15.33 -5.14
C GLY A 106 0.80 -16.41 -4.11
N PHE A 107 -0.40 -16.97 -4.20
CA PHE A 107 -0.88 -18.06 -3.34
C PHE A 107 -0.99 -19.37 -4.11
N VAL A 108 -0.82 -20.51 -3.43
CA VAL A 108 -1.05 -21.84 -4.02
C VAL A 108 -2.49 -21.96 -4.52
N ASN A 109 -3.44 -21.53 -3.67
CA ASN A 109 -4.86 -21.80 -3.84
C ASN A 109 -5.66 -20.63 -4.45
N LYS A 110 -5.00 -19.56 -4.90
CA LYS A 110 -5.67 -18.41 -5.53
C LYS A 110 -5.03 -18.04 -6.86
N LYS A 111 -5.88 -17.95 -7.89
CA LYS A 111 -5.49 -17.51 -9.24
C LYS A 111 -5.12 -16.03 -9.28
N ILE A 112 -5.68 -15.23 -8.36
CA ILE A 112 -5.40 -13.80 -8.20
C ILE A 112 -4.59 -13.62 -6.92
N GLY A 113 -3.35 -13.17 -7.06
CA GLY A 113 -2.49 -12.82 -5.93
C GLY A 113 -2.87 -11.48 -5.30
N TRP A 114 -2.30 -11.21 -4.13
CA TRP A 114 -2.53 -9.95 -3.43
C TRP A 114 -1.44 -8.94 -3.73
N LEU A 115 -1.84 -7.71 -4.04
CA LEU A 115 -0.93 -6.59 -4.18
C LEU A 115 -0.90 -5.81 -2.87
N ILE A 116 0.26 -5.78 -2.23
CA ILE A 116 0.50 -5.04 -0.99
C ILE A 116 1.70 -4.09 -1.14
N SER A 117 1.75 -3.01 -0.37
CA SER A 117 2.90 -2.10 -0.36
C SER A 117 3.31 -1.73 1.06
N PRO A 118 3.96 -2.62 1.81
CA PRO A 118 4.41 -2.32 3.17
C PRO A 118 5.54 -1.27 3.15
N VAL A 119 5.50 -0.32 4.10
CA VAL A 119 6.58 0.68 4.30
C VAL A 119 7.92 0.02 4.53
N ARG A 120 7.95 -0.98 5.40
CA ARG A 120 9.15 -1.69 5.78
C ARG A 120 9.19 -3.03 5.06
N GLU A 121 9.48 -3.01 3.76
CA GLU A 121 9.52 -4.22 2.93
C GLU A 121 10.44 -5.29 3.51
N GLN A 122 11.64 -4.90 3.95
CA GLN A 122 12.63 -5.82 4.49
C GLN A 122 12.16 -6.48 5.79
N GLU A 123 11.60 -5.71 6.72
CA GLU A 123 11.05 -6.25 7.98
C GLU A 123 9.81 -7.11 7.75
N PHE A 124 8.94 -6.70 6.83
CA PHE A 124 7.75 -7.47 6.43
C PHE A 124 8.16 -8.81 5.82
N PHE A 125 9.17 -8.77 4.97
CA PHE A 125 9.72 -9.95 4.33
C PHE A 125 10.39 -10.91 5.31
N ALA A 126 11.24 -10.40 6.21
CA ALA A 126 11.84 -11.19 7.27
C ALA A 126 10.78 -11.82 8.17
N ALA A 127 9.69 -11.10 8.47
CA ALA A 127 8.56 -11.65 9.21
C ALA A 127 7.85 -12.79 8.44
N LEU A 128 7.64 -12.64 7.12
CA LEU A 128 7.05 -13.71 6.31
C LEU A 128 7.97 -14.94 6.22
N GLN A 129 9.27 -14.76 5.97
CA GLN A 129 10.24 -15.86 5.91
C GLN A 129 10.40 -16.57 7.26
N SER A 130 10.28 -15.85 8.38
CA SER A 130 10.33 -16.47 9.71
C SER A 130 9.19 -17.46 9.95
N VAL A 131 8.06 -17.31 9.26
CA VAL A 131 6.90 -18.19 9.34
C VAL A 131 6.94 -19.27 8.26
N ASN A 132 7.35 -18.90 7.04
CA ASN A 132 7.46 -19.82 5.91
C ASN A 132 8.78 -19.60 5.15
N PRO A 133 9.82 -20.40 5.41
CA PRO A 133 11.11 -20.26 4.75
C PRO A 133 11.11 -20.66 3.27
N ASN A 134 10.06 -21.34 2.78
CA ASN A 134 9.96 -21.83 1.40
C ASN A 134 9.42 -20.79 0.41
N ILE A 135 9.14 -19.57 0.85
CA ILE A 135 8.65 -18.50 -0.03
C ILE A 135 9.72 -18.18 -1.08
N LYS A 136 9.38 -18.27 -2.36
CA LYS A 136 10.25 -17.87 -3.47
C LYS A 136 10.21 -16.37 -3.68
N VAL A 137 11.38 -15.75 -3.76
CA VAL A 137 11.51 -14.30 -3.67
C VAL A 137 12.20 -13.82 -4.93
N ASP A 138 11.43 -13.16 -5.76
CA ASP A 138 11.85 -12.66 -7.06
C ASP A 138 11.83 -11.13 -6.98
N ILE A 139 12.71 -10.60 -6.15
CA ILE A 139 12.94 -9.17 -6.01
C ILE A 139 14.28 -8.90 -6.69
N PRO A 140 14.33 -8.22 -7.85
CA PRO A 140 15.59 -7.85 -8.44
C PRO A 140 16.37 -7.00 -7.44
N GLU A 141 17.56 -7.47 -7.07
CA GLU A 141 18.49 -6.78 -6.19
C GLU A 141 18.72 -5.36 -6.75
N LYS A 142 18.42 -4.32 -5.97
CA LYS A 142 18.61 -2.93 -6.39
C LYS A 142 20.11 -2.60 -6.42
N LYS A 143 20.82 -3.01 -7.48
CA LYS A 143 22.20 -2.58 -7.76
C LYS A 143 22.17 -1.22 -8.46
N GLY A 144 22.20 -0.14 -7.68
CA GLY A 144 22.34 1.23 -8.19
C GLY A 144 22.90 2.19 -7.15
N LYS A 145 23.89 3.00 -7.54
CA LYS A 145 24.64 3.95 -6.68
C LYS A 145 23.82 5.12 -6.10
N TRP A 146 22.54 5.24 -6.43
CA TRP A 146 21.68 6.33 -5.98
C TRP A 146 21.00 6.00 -4.63
N HIS A 147 21.81 5.75 -3.61
CA HIS A 147 21.33 5.29 -2.29
C HIS A 147 20.91 6.42 -1.34
N ILE A 148 20.94 7.67 -1.80
CA ILE A 148 20.79 8.87 -0.95
C ILE A 148 19.32 9.34 -0.87
N TRP A 149 18.49 8.80 -1.75
CA TRP A 149 17.17 9.31 -2.05
C TRP A 149 16.29 8.10 -2.35
N ASP A 150 15.38 7.77 -1.43
CA ASP A 150 14.40 6.67 -1.54
C ASP A 150 13.31 6.99 -2.57
N TRP A 151 13.70 7.63 -3.68
CA TRP A 151 12.83 8.06 -4.75
C TRP A 151 12.49 6.88 -5.67
N ASP A 152 11.20 6.83 -6.00
CA ASP A 152 10.55 5.90 -6.90
C ASP A 152 10.81 6.29 -8.35
N ILE A 153 11.77 5.62 -8.99
CA ILE A 153 11.78 5.42 -10.45
C ILE A 153 12.05 3.94 -10.70
#